data_AF-A0A242NET4-F1
#
_entry.id   AF-A0A242NET4-F1
#
_cell.length_a   1.000
_cell.length_b   1.000
_cell.length_c   1.000
_cell.angle_alpha   90.00
_cell.angle_beta   90.00
_cell.angle_gamma   90.00
#
_symmetry.space_group_name_H-M   'P 1'
#
loop_
_entity.id
_entity.type
_entity.pdbx_description
1 polymer ?
#
loop_
_entity_poly.entity_id
_entity_poly.type
_entity_poly.pdbx_seq_one_letter_code
_entity_poly.pdbx_strand_id
1 'polypeptide(L)' 'MQTKLVKASIWAKTQFADNSIPNRKTLKKWIEDGKIRGLVDESGSLWVYENEIFGVPPSIMKDVAILVKASA' A
#
# COMPACT_ATOMS: atom_id res chain seq x y z
N MET A 1 -12.58 -9.86 1.46
CA MET A 1 -12.37 -8.90 0.35
C MET A 1 -11.01 -9.19 -0.24
N GLN A 2 -10.96 -9.72 -1.45
CA GLN A 2 -9.71 -10.11 -2.10
C GLN A 2 -9.10 -8.82 -2.65
N THR A 3 -8.12 -8.29 -1.94
CA THR A 3 -7.52 -7.00 -2.30
C THR A 3 -6.56 -7.21 -3.44
N LYS A 4 -6.78 -6.52 -4.56
CA LYS A 4 -5.94 -6.61 -5.75
C LYS A 4 -4.54 -6.08 -5.46
N LEU A 5 -3.52 -6.77 -5.97
CA LEU A 5 -2.13 -6.30 -5.95
C LEU A 5 -1.85 -5.47 -7.20
N VAL A 6 -1.17 -4.34 -7.02
CA VAL A 6 -0.70 -3.45 -8.09
C VAL A 6 0.80 -3.25 -7.99
N LYS A 7 1.46 -2.92 -9.09
CA LYS A 7 2.89 -2.61 -9.06
C LYS A 7 3.16 -1.43 -8.12
N ALA A 8 4.15 -1.56 -7.24
CA ALA A 8 4.46 -0.54 -6.25
C ALA A 8 4.78 0.83 -6.87
N SER A 9 5.37 0.86 -8.07
CA SER A 9 5.64 2.11 -8.80
C SER A 9 4.38 2.80 -9.30
N ILE A 10 3.34 2.04 -9.66
CA ILE A 10 2.03 2.59 -10.06
C ILE A 10 1.32 3.11 -8.82
N TRP A 11 1.29 2.33 -7.75
CA TRP A 11 0.74 2.77 -6.45
C TRP A 11 1.42 4.04 -5.94
N ALA A 12 2.75 4.14 -6.02
CA ALA A 12 3.46 5.33 -5.56
C ALA A 12 3.06 6.60 -6.35
N LYS A 13 2.76 6.49 -7.64
CA LYS A 13 2.25 7.60 -8.45
C LYS A 13 0.85 8.07 -8.05
N THR A 14 0.04 7.21 -7.44
CA THR A 14 -1.30 7.60 -6.97
C THR A 14 -1.27 8.23 -5.59
N GLN A 15 -0.26 7.89 -4.78
CA GLN A 15 -0.15 8.37 -3.39
C GLN A 15 0.71 9.63 -3.24
N PHE A 16 1.67 9.87 -4.13
CA PHE A 16 2.65 10.95 -4.00
C PHE A 16 2.62 11.86 -5.23
N ALA A 17 2.85 13.15 -5.02
CA ALA A 17 3.11 14.09 -6.11
C ALA A 17 4.40 13.71 -6.86
N ASP A 18 4.52 14.09 -8.14
CA ASP A 18 5.61 13.64 -9.04
C ASP A 18 7.02 13.83 -8.47
N ASN A 19 7.28 14.94 -7.76
CA ASN A 19 8.59 15.23 -7.14
C ASN A 19 8.80 14.60 -5.76
N SER A 20 7.86 13.79 -5.29
CA SER A 20 7.88 13.13 -3.99
C SER A 20 7.68 11.61 -4.10
N ILE A 21 7.72 11.06 -5.30
CA ILE A 21 7.59 9.62 -5.52
C ILE A 21 8.83 8.90 -4.94
N PRO A 22 8.66 8.00 -3.96
CA PRO A 22 9.76 7.23 -3.41
C PRO A 22 10.37 6.30 -4.46
N ASN A 23 11.70 6.15 -4.40
CA ASN A 23 12.41 5.24 -5.30
C ASN A 23 12.12 3.75 -4.96
N ARG A 24 12.53 2.85 -5.86
CA ARG A 24 12.33 1.40 -5.71
C ARG A 24 12.94 0.83 -4.41
N LYS A 25 14.11 1.30 -3.98
CA LYS A 25 14.76 0.82 -2.75
C LYS A 25 13.95 1.19 -1.51
N THR A 26 13.45 2.42 -1.46
CA THR A 26 12.58 2.91 -0.39
C THR A 26 11.28 2.12 -0.34
N LEU A 27 10.64 1.90 -1.48
CA LEU A 27 9.41 1.08 -1.57
C LEU A 27 9.63 -0.35 -1.10
N LYS A 28 10.73 -0.99 -1.54
CA LYS A 28 11.09 -2.34 -1.09
C LYS A 28 11.24 -2.39 0.43
N LYS A 29 12.01 -1.45 0.99
CA LYS A 29 12.24 -1.36 2.43
C LYS A 29 10.94 -1.15 3.20
N TRP A 30 10.00 -0.35 2.70
CA TRP A 30 8.70 -0.17 3.37
C TRP A 30 7.84 -1.43 3.36
N ILE A 31 7.92 -2.25 2.32
CA ILE A 31 7.23 -3.55 2.27
C ILE A 31 7.87 -4.51 3.28
N GLU A 32 9.20 -4.59 3.29
CA GLU A 32 9.95 -5.48 4.20
C GLU A 32 9.82 -5.08 5.67
N ASP A 33 9.88 -3.77 5.97
CA ASP A 33 9.69 -3.22 7.31
C ASP A 33 8.22 -3.26 7.76
N GLY A 34 7.29 -3.71 6.89
CA GLY A 34 5.85 -3.78 7.18
C GLY A 34 5.16 -2.42 7.30
N LYS A 35 5.80 -1.34 6.84
CA LYS A 35 5.24 0.02 6.83
C LYS A 35 4.10 0.18 5.82
N ILE A 36 4.16 -0.58 4.73
CA ILE A 36 3.06 -0.75 3.77
C ILE A 36 2.85 -2.24 3.52
N ARG A 37 1.60 -2.66 3.37
CA ARG A 37 1.28 -4.03 3.02
C ARG A 37 1.58 -4.29 1.54
N GLY A 38 2.41 -5.29 1.29
CA GLY A 38 2.80 -5.67 -0.07
C GLY A 38 3.53 -7.00 -0.11
N LEU A 39 4.02 -7.33 -1.30
CA LEU A 39 4.78 -8.54 -1.60
C LEU A 39 5.99 -8.17 -2.47
N VAL A 40 7.12 -8.82 -2.21
CA VAL A 40 8.24 -8.88 -3.15
C VAL A 40 8.20 -10.26 -3.81
N ASP A 41 8.07 -10.31 -5.13
CA ASP A 41 8.08 -11.59 -5.86
C ASP A 41 9.51 -12.14 -6.02
N GLU A 42 9.63 -13.39 -6.47
CA GLU A 42 10.92 -14.07 -6.67
C GLU A 42 11.81 -13.38 -7.73
N SER A 43 11.20 -12.63 -8.65
CA SER A 43 11.90 -11.81 -9.64
C SER A 43 12.35 -10.44 -9.09
N GLY A 44 12.00 -10.14 -7.84
CA GLY A 44 12.30 -8.88 -7.16
C GLY A 44 11.35 -7.73 -7.53
N SER A 45 10.23 -7.99 -8.21
CA SER A 45 9.20 -6.99 -8.44
C SER A 45 8.45 -6.70 -7.14
N LEU A 46 8.04 -5.44 -7.01
CA LEU A 46 7.39 -4.93 -5.81
C LEU A 46 5.90 -4.76 -6.09
N TRP A 47 5.07 -5.36 -5.25
CA TRP A 47 3.62 -5.33 -5.33
C TRP A 47 3.05 -4.75 -4.04
N VAL A 48 2.04 -3.90 -4.16
CA VAL A 48 1.34 -3.26 -3.03
C VAL A 48 -0.15 -3.50 -3.19
N TYR A 49 -0.86 -3.65 -2.08
CA TYR A 49 -2.32 -3.75 -2.12
C TYR A 49 -2.93 -2.43 -2.58
N GLU A 50 -3.90 -2.49 -3.50
CA GLU A 50 -4.49 -1.31 -4.14
C GLU A 50 -5.11 -0.31 -3.15
N ASN A 51 -5.67 -0.80 -2.04
CA ASN A 51 -6.29 0.03 -1.01
C ASN A 51 -5.30 0.55 0.04
N GLU A 52 -4.00 0.28 -0.12
CA GLU A 52 -3.01 0.74 0.84
C GLU A 52 -2.83 2.25 0.72
N ILE A 53 -2.89 2.96 1.85
CA ILE A 53 -2.67 4.40 1.93
C ILE A 53 -1.42 4.63 2.77
N PHE A 54 -0.47 5.38 2.23
CA PHE A 54 0.78 5.63 2.94
C PHE A 54 0.51 6.41 4.25
N GLY A 55 1.09 5.94 5.35
CA GLY A 55 0.95 6.58 6.67
C GLY A 55 -0.34 6.26 7.40
N VAL A 56 -1.26 5.50 6.80
CA VAL A 56 -2.46 4.99 7.48
C VAL A 56 -2.19 3.55 7.92
N PRO A 57 -2.13 3.26 9.23
CA PRO A 57 -2.00 1.90 9.71
C PRO A 57 -3.11 1.00 9.15
N PRO A 58 -2.79 -0.24 8.73
CA PRO A 58 -3.78 -1.18 8.20
C PRO A 58 -4.98 -1.44 9.14
N SER A 59 -4.75 -1.35 10.45
CA SER A 59 -5.80 -1.47 11.47
C SER A 59 -6.87 -0.38 11.33
N ILE A 60 -6.47 0.87 11.08
CA ILE A 60 -7.39 1.99 10.93
C ILE A 60 -8.31 1.78 9.72
N MET A 61 -7.78 1.29 8.59
CA MET A 61 -8.64 0.99 7.44
C MET A 61 -9.69 -0.07 7.76
N LYS A 62 -9.33 -1.08 8.55
CA LYS A 62 -10.27 -2.12 8.99
C LYS A 62 -11.36 -1.52 9.88
N ASP A 63 -10.98 -0.66 10.82
CA ASP A 63 -11.91 -0.03 11.76
C ASP A 63 -12.87 0.93 11.06
N VAL A 64 -12.35 1.75 10.13
CA VAL A 64 -13.19 2.63 9.28
C VAL A 64 -14.18 1.81 8.45
N ALA A 65 -13.75 0.69 7.86
CA ALA A 65 -14.65 -0.17 7.10
C ALA A 65 -15.76 -0.79 7.97
N ILE A 66 -15.49 -1.07 9.25
CA ILE A 66 -16.50 -1.53 10.22
C ILE A 66 -17.48 -0.39 10.53
N LEU A 67 -16.96 0.80 10.83
CA LEU A 67 -17.79 1.96 11.18
C LEU A 67 -18.71 2.38 10.04
N VAL A 68 -18.21 2.45 8.80
CA VAL A 68 -19.01 2.78 7.61
C VAL A 68 -20.14 1.77 7.40
N LYS A 69 -19.89 0.48 7.64
CA LYS A 69 -20.93 -0.55 7.57
C LYS A 69 -21.98 -0.43 8.66
N ALA A 70 -21.60 0.02 9.86
CA ALA A 70 -22.53 0.20 10.97
C ALA A 70 -23.43 1.45 10.79
N SER A 71 -23.02 2.40 9.95
CA SER A 71 -23.79 3.61 9.63
C SER A 71 -24.72 3.49 8.41
N ALA A 72 -24.73 2.34 7.73
CA ALA A 72 -25.56 2.06 6.56
C ALA A 72 -26.73 1.14 6.92
#